data_AF-A0A7I7JPI6-F1
#
_entry.id   AF-A0A7I7JPI6-F1
#
_cell.length_a   1.000
_cell.length_b   1.000
_cell.length_c   1.000
_cell.angle_alpha   90.00
_cell.angle_beta   90.00
_cell.angle_gamma   90.00
#
_symmetry.space_group_name_H-M   'P 1'
#
loop_
_entity.id
_entity.type
_entity.pdbx_description
1 polymer ?
#
loop_
_entity_poly.entity_id
_entity_poly.type
_entity_poly.pdbx_seq_one_letter_code
_entity_poly.pdbx_strand_id
1 'polypeptide(L)'
;MTGAILTIDTATPAVTAGLVALDETERRTVLAERVTLDARAHAERLTPNVLAALADAGLGMTDLTAVVVGCGPGPFTGLRVGMASAAAYGHALGIAVHGVCSLDAIGVCTTGATLVVTDARRREVYWARYRDGVRVAGPAVSAPADVDVGDAAAVAGSPAHAGLFGLPVIDLACPTPSGLVAAVRDWGSEPAPLVPLYLRRPDAKPRDAAAPPVVVGALLDSDAARCAELETQLFGGDDPWPPAAFSRAIGAAGHHYVAARLGDRLVGYGGIARLGRTPPFEFEVHTLGVDPAHQGRGIGRRLLADLLDYADGGVVHLEVRTDNTAAIGLYRDVGFVETGVRKRYYRNGADAYMMRREARS
;
A
#
# COMPACT_ATOMS: atom_id res chain seq x y z
N MET A 1 -15.87 34.46 19.33
CA MET A 1 -15.34 33.13 19.71
C MET A 1 -14.30 32.77 18.68
N THR A 2 -13.03 32.71 19.08
CA THR A 2 -11.95 32.15 18.26
C THR A 2 -12.19 30.66 18.15
N GLY A 3 -12.74 30.20 17.01
CA GLY A 3 -12.96 28.78 16.78
C GLY A 3 -11.66 27.99 16.64
N ALA A 4 -11.76 26.67 16.64
CA ALA A 4 -10.60 25.78 16.65
C ALA A 4 -10.23 25.29 15.25
N ILE A 5 -8.94 25.19 14.99
CA ILE A 5 -8.40 24.58 13.78
C ILE A 5 -8.11 23.11 14.08
N LEU A 6 -8.73 22.23 13.31
CA LEU A 6 -8.41 20.81 13.35
C LEU A 6 -7.12 20.56 12.57
N THR A 7 -6.17 19.86 13.17
CA THR A 7 -4.89 19.49 12.54
C THR A 7 -4.79 17.97 12.46
N ILE A 8 -4.36 17.45 11.30
CA ILE A 8 -4.24 16.02 11.03
C ILE A 8 -2.90 15.73 10.35
N ASP A 9 -2.14 14.77 10.83
CA ASP A 9 -1.02 14.19 10.08
C ASP A 9 -1.02 12.65 10.19
N THR A 10 -0.79 12.02 9.05
CA THR A 10 -0.67 10.55 8.91
C THR A 10 0.48 10.18 7.98
N ALA A 11 1.38 11.14 7.74
CA ALA A 11 2.54 10.99 6.85
C ALA A 11 3.69 10.25 7.55
N THR A 12 3.71 10.26 8.87
CA THR A 12 4.71 9.57 9.70
C THR A 12 4.10 8.35 10.40
N PRO A 13 4.89 7.55 11.14
CA PRO A 13 4.33 6.52 12.02
C PRO A 13 3.40 7.06 13.13
N ALA A 14 3.45 8.37 13.40
CA ALA A 14 2.54 9.03 14.31
C ALA A 14 1.25 9.41 13.58
N VAL A 15 0.11 8.94 14.10
CA VAL A 15 -1.22 9.37 13.72
C VAL A 15 -1.60 10.53 14.64
N THR A 16 -1.46 11.74 14.14
CA THR A 16 -1.69 12.98 14.90
C THR A 16 -3.05 13.57 14.56
N ALA A 17 -3.84 13.86 15.60
CA ALA A 17 -4.97 14.77 15.52
C ALA A 17 -4.86 15.80 16.65
N GLY A 18 -5.05 17.08 16.36
CA GLY A 18 -4.99 18.13 17.39
C GLY A 18 -5.86 19.32 17.07
N LEU A 19 -6.18 20.09 18.10
CA LEU A 19 -6.98 21.31 18.01
C LEU A 19 -6.11 22.50 18.40
N VAL A 20 -6.08 23.51 17.55
CA VAL A 20 -5.28 24.71 17.76
C VAL A 20 -6.17 25.94 17.63
N ALA A 21 -6.11 26.81 18.64
CA ALA A 21 -6.67 28.16 18.53
C ALA A 21 -5.63 29.11 17.94
N LEU A 22 -6.07 29.95 16.99
CA LEU A 22 -5.37 31.16 16.57
C LEU A 22 -6.09 32.36 17.17
N ASP A 23 -5.38 33.20 17.92
CA ASP A 23 -5.91 34.50 18.35
C ASP A 23 -5.65 35.60 17.31
N GLU A 24 -6.19 36.80 17.56
CA GLU A 24 -6.06 37.97 16.67
C GLU A 24 -4.61 38.42 16.46
N THR A 25 -3.67 37.94 17.29
CA THR A 25 -2.22 38.20 17.18
C THR A 25 -1.46 37.06 16.50
N GLU A 26 -2.17 36.12 15.87
CA GLU A 26 -1.63 34.90 15.23
C GLU A 26 -0.87 33.97 16.19
N ARG A 27 -1.10 34.13 17.50
CA ARG A 27 -0.54 33.24 18.50
C ARG A 27 -1.31 31.93 18.47
N ARG A 28 -0.56 30.84 18.34
CA ARG A 28 -1.06 29.46 18.28
C ARG A 28 -1.10 28.87 19.69
N THR A 29 -2.25 28.37 20.11
CA THR A 29 -2.41 27.65 21.38
C THR A 29 -2.99 26.27 21.09
N VAL A 30 -2.26 25.20 21.46
CA VAL A 30 -2.77 23.82 21.35
C VAL A 30 -3.80 23.63 22.46
N LEU A 31 -5.05 23.38 22.07
CA LEU A 31 -6.17 23.15 22.99
C LEU A 31 -6.22 21.69 23.44
N ALA A 32 -5.94 20.77 22.52
CA ALA A 32 -5.86 19.34 22.78
C ALA A 32 -5.07 18.65 21.65
N GLU A 33 -4.42 17.53 21.96
CA GLU A 33 -3.77 16.69 20.97
C GLU A 33 -3.84 15.21 21.33
N ARG A 34 -3.92 14.37 20.30
CA ARG A 34 -3.89 12.92 20.39
C ARG A 34 -2.94 12.37 19.34
N VAL A 35 -1.87 11.75 19.81
CA VAL A 35 -0.84 11.14 18.97
C VAL A 35 -0.81 9.64 19.25
N THR A 36 -0.99 8.83 18.21
CA THR A 36 -0.83 7.37 18.30
C THR A 36 0.37 6.93 17.48
N LEU A 37 1.37 6.32 18.12
CA LEU A 37 2.54 5.77 17.46
C LEU A 37 2.25 4.36 16.93
N ASP A 38 1.56 4.28 15.80
CA ASP A 38 1.35 3.03 15.07
C ASP A 38 1.16 3.32 13.57
N ALA A 39 2.16 2.96 12.78
CA ALA A 39 2.17 3.19 11.34
C ALA A 39 1.04 2.48 10.58
N ARG A 40 0.39 1.47 11.16
CA ARG A 40 -0.69 0.70 10.52
C ARG A 40 -2.08 1.15 10.96
N ALA A 41 -2.19 1.91 12.04
CA ALA A 41 -3.47 2.24 12.64
C ALA A 41 -4.09 3.55 12.13
N HIS A 42 -3.52 4.19 11.10
CA HIS A 42 -3.99 5.49 10.57
C HIS A 42 -5.48 5.49 10.19
N ALA A 43 -5.99 4.39 9.61
CA ALA A 43 -7.42 4.28 9.29
C ALA A 43 -8.32 4.09 10.52
N GLU A 44 -7.86 3.34 11.51
CA GLU A 44 -8.65 2.98 12.70
C GLU A 44 -8.58 4.05 13.79
N ARG A 45 -7.48 4.81 13.86
CA ARG A 45 -7.18 5.73 14.98
C ARG A 45 -7.42 7.19 14.66
N LEU A 46 -7.42 7.60 13.39
CA LEU A 46 -7.58 9.02 13.06
C LEU A 46 -8.89 9.60 13.60
N THR A 47 -10.03 9.01 13.23
CA THR A 47 -11.34 9.51 13.69
C THR A 47 -11.48 9.44 15.22
N PRO A 48 -11.12 8.34 15.92
CA PRO A 48 -11.09 8.33 17.38
C PRO A 48 -10.20 9.41 18.01
N ASN A 49 -9.03 9.69 17.43
CA ASN A 49 -8.14 10.73 17.94
C ASN A 49 -8.76 12.13 17.79
N VAL A 50 -9.43 12.40 16.67
CA VAL A 50 -10.16 13.67 16.46
C VAL A 50 -11.28 13.84 17.50
N LEU A 51 -12.10 12.81 17.69
CA LEU A 51 -13.20 12.84 18.66
C LEU A 51 -12.71 13.01 20.10
N ALA A 52 -11.64 12.31 20.47
CA ALA A 52 -11.03 12.44 21.78
C ALA A 52 -10.42 13.83 22.00
N ALA A 53 -9.73 14.41 21.01
CA ALA A 53 -9.19 15.76 21.12
C ALA A 53 -10.29 16.82 21.29
N LEU A 54 -11.42 16.69 20.56
CA LEU A 54 -12.60 17.53 20.75
C LEU A 54 -13.16 17.42 22.18
N ALA A 55 -13.31 16.19 22.68
CA ALA A 55 -13.78 15.95 24.03
C ALA A 55 -12.85 16.54 25.10
N ASP A 56 -11.52 16.37 24.95
CA ASP A 56 -10.52 16.92 25.87
C ASP A 56 -10.57 18.46 25.92
N ALA A 57 -10.84 19.10 24.79
CA ALA A 57 -10.98 20.56 24.68
C ALA A 57 -12.37 21.07 25.10
N GLY A 58 -13.34 20.18 25.35
CA GLY A 58 -14.73 20.57 25.61
C GLY A 58 -15.43 21.20 24.39
N LEU A 59 -15.01 20.83 23.18
CA LEU A 59 -15.52 21.37 21.91
C LEU A 59 -16.30 20.32 21.12
N GLY A 60 -17.18 20.78 20.25
CA GLY A 60 -17.90 20.00 19.25
C GLY A 60 -17.39 20.23 17.83
N MET A 61 -17.88 19.41 16.88
CA MET A 61 -17.53 19.53 15.46
C MET A 61 -17.87 20.91 14.88
N THR A 62 -18.91 21.58 15.39
CA THR A 62 -19.36 22.91 14.94
C THR A 62 -18.46 24.04 15.42
N ASP A 63 -17.56 23.79 16.38
CA ASP A 63 -16.59 24.78 16.86
C ASP A 63 -15.34 24.83 15.97
N LEU A 64 -15.23 23.92 15.00
CA LEU A 64 -14.13 23.88 14.05
C LEU A 64 -14.31 24.95 12.97
N THR A 65 -13.26 25.71 12.69
CA THR A 65 -13.26 26.82 11.71
C THR A 65 -12.42 26.54 10.47
N ALA A 66 -11.46 25.62 10.56
CA ALA A 66 -10.68 25.13 9.44
C ALA A 66 -10.07 23.76 9.75
N VAL A 67 -9.57 23.10 8.71
CA VAL A 67 -8.78 21.87 8.83
C VAL A 67 -7.40 22.10 8.19
N VAL A 68 -6.33 21.66 8.86
CA VAL A 68 -4.98 21.60 8.31
C VAL A 68 -4.54 20.15 8.26
N VAL A 69 -4.04 19.70 7.11
CA VAL A 69 -3.63 18.32 6.91
C VAL A 69 -2.22 18.22 6.32
N GLY A 70 -1.42 17.32 6.87
CA GLY A 70 -0.14 16.92 6.29
C GLY A 70 -0.33 16.15 4.99
N CYS A 71 0.13 16.71 3.88
CA CYS A 71 0.11 16.09 2.56
C CYS A 71 1.36 15.25 2.26
N GLY A 72 2.21 15.01 3.25
CA GLY A 72 3.44 14.24 3.13
C GLY A 72 4.71 15.09 3.07
N PRO A 73 5.85 14.51 2.68
CA PRO A 73 6.03 13.14 2.19
C PRO A 73 5.73 12.05 3.23
N GLY A 74 5.20 10.91 2.76
CA GLY A 74 4.75 9.81 3.61
C GLY A 74 4.27 8.59 2.81
N PRO A 75 3.88 7.49 3.48
CA PRO A 75 3.40 6.28 2.82
C PRO A 75 2.03 6.51 2.14
N PHE A 76 1.83 5.88 0.99
CA PHE A 76 0.65 6.07 0.12
C PHE A 76 -0.70 5.93 0.85
N THR A 77 -0.87 4.85 1.62
CA THR A 77 -2.12 4.56 2.33
C THR A 77 -2.37 5.59 3.44
N GLY A 78 -1.35 5.92 4.24
CA GLY A 78 -1.45 6.91 5.32
C GLY A 78 -1.91 8.26 4.80
N LEU A 79 -1.18 8.82 3.81
CA LEU A 79 -1.49 10.12 3.24
C LEU A 79 -2.93 10.23 2.71
N ARG A 80 -3.42 9.20 2.03
CA ARG A 80 -4.80 9.21 1.49
C ARG A 80 -5.84 9.17 2.59
N VAL A 81 -5.61 8.41 3.65
CA VAL A 81 -6.52 8.39 4.80
C VAL A 81 -6.59 9.77 5.44
N GLY A 82 -5.45 10.39 5.77
CA GLY A 82 -5.43 11.73 6.34
C GLY A 82 -6.10 12.78 5.46
N MET A 83 -5.72 12.86 4.19
CA MET A 83 -6.25 13.84 3.24
C MET A 83 -7.75 13.63 2.95
N ALA A 84 -8.20 12.38 2.78
CA ALA A 84 -9.62 12.10 2.54
C ALA A 84 -10.47 12.42 3.76
N SER A 85 -10.00 12.10 4.97
CA SER A 85 -10.67 12.49 6.21
C SER A 85 -10.74 14.01 6.37
N ALA A 86 -9.64 14.73 6.12
CA ALA A 86 -9.62 16.19 6.15
C ALA A 86 -10.60 16.82 5.16
N ALA A 87 -10.60 16.32 3.91
CA ALA A 87 -11.56 16.76 2.89
C ALA A 87 -13.02 16.46 3.29
N ALA A 88 -13.27 15.31 3.91
CA ALA A 88 -14.60 14.95 4.40
C ALA A 88 -15.07 15.90 5.53
N TYR A 89 -14.20 16.24 6.48
CA TYR A 89 -14.50 17.24 7.52
C TYR A 89 -14.80 18.61 6.90
N GLY A 90 -13.93 19.09 6.00
CA GLY A 90 -14.12 20.36 5.31
C GLY A 90 -15.44 20.43 4.54
N HIS A 91 -15.76 19.37 3.79
CA HIS A 91 -17.00 19.28 3.04
C HIS A 91 -18.24 19.22 3.95
N ALA A 92 -18.21 18.42 5.01
CA ALA A 92 -19.35 18.25 5.91
C ALA A 92 -19.65 19.51 6.74
N LEU A 93 -18.61 20.26 7.11
CA LEU A 93 -18.73 21.46 7.96
C LEU A 93 -18.75 22.77 7.16
N GLY A 94 -18.48 22.72 5.85
CA GLY A 94 -18.38 23.91 5.01
C GLY A 94 -17.18 24.80 5.36
N ILE A 95 -16.07 24.21 5.83
CA ILE A 95 -14.87 24.92 6.28
C ILE A 95 -13.66 24.65 5.37
N ALA A 96 -12.72 25.60 5.33
CA ALA A 96 -11.51 25.53 4.53
C ALA A 96 -10.59 24.37 4.96
N VAL A 97 -9.93 23.73 3.99
CA VAL A 97 -8.96 22.64 4.24
C VAL A 97 -7.61 23.00 3.63
N HIS A 98 -6.61 23.23 4.48
CA HIS A 98 -5.26 23.61 4.08
C HIS A 98 -4.34 22.39 4.08
N GLY A 99 -3.74 22.10 2.93
CA GLY A 99 -2.70 21.09 2.81
C GLY A 99 -1.31 21.68 3.07
N VAL A 100 -0.51 21.04 3.92
CA VAL A 100 0.87 21.45 4.21
C VAL A 100 1.85 20.29 4.05
N CYS A 101 3.12 20.59 3.80
CA CYS A 101 4.17 19.57 3.85
C CYS A 101 4.39 19.14 5.31
N SER A 102 4.34 17.84 5.59
CA SER A 102 4.56 17.27 6.91
C SER A 102 5.97 17.54 7.44
N LEU A 103 6.99 17.62 6.57
CA LEU A 103 8.31 18.05 7.01
C LEU A 103 8.34 19.53 7.39
N ASP A 104 7.54 20.38 6.74
CA ASP A 104 7.47 21.81 7.08
C ASP A 104 6.90 21.98 8.49
N ALA A 105 5.90 21.17 8.86
CA ALA A 105 5.30 21.17 10.19
C ALA A 105 6.28 20.78 11.32
N ILE A 106 7.41 20.15 11.00
CA ILE A 106 8.53 19.96 11.93
C ILE A 106 9.52 21.11 11.80
N GLY A 107 9.89 21.45 10.56
CA GLY A 107 10.92 22.44 10.25
C GLY A 107 10.60 23.84 10.77
N VAL A 108 9.34 24.29 10.71
CA VAL A 108 8.91 25.60 11.24
C VAL A 108 9.15 25.77 12.74
N CYS A 109 9.33 24.68 13.48
CA CYS A 109 9.64 24.70 14.91
C CYS A 109 11.16 24.74 15.20
N THR A 110 12.00 24.78 14.17
CA THR A 110 13.47 24.73 14.30
C THR A 110 14.09 26.12 14.13
N THR A 111 15.26 26.32 14.76
CA THR A 111 16.09 27.53 14.60
C THR A 111 17.45 27.16 14.03
N GLY A 112 18.14 28.14 13.42
CA GLY A 112 19.42 27.90 12.75
C GLY A 112 19.30 26.95 11.55
N ALA A 113 20.44 26.42 11.09
CA ALA A 113 20.48 25.44 10.00
C ALA A 113 20.16 24.04 10.53
N THR A 114 19.01 23.49 10.14
CA THR A 114 18.50 22.20 10.63
C THR A 114 18.11 21.27 9.48
N LEU A 115 18.50 20.00 9.57
CA LEU A 115 18.02 18.93 8.71
C LEU A 115 16.78 18.28 9.37
N VAL A 116 15.68 18.12 8.64
CA VAL A 116 14.53 17.33 9.13
C VAL A 116 14.47 16.03 8.35
N VAL A 117 14.36 14.90 9.04
CA VAL A 117 14.29 13.57 8.44
C VAL A 117 13.17 12.70 9.00
N THR A 118 12.47 11.99 8.12
CA THR A 118 11.48 10.96 8.51
C THR A 118 11.67 9.68 7.70
N ASP A 119 11.10 8.58 8.19
CA ASP A 119 11.21 7.25 7.56
C ASP A 119 10.54 7.21 6.16
N ALA A 120 11.33 7.00 5.10
CA ALA A 120 10.81 6.77 3.74
C ALA A 120 10.68 5.27 3.38
N ARG A 121 10.87 4.39 4.37
CA ARG A 121 11.00 2.94 4.24
C ARG A 121 12.20 2.56 3.37
N ARG A 122 12.44 1.24 3.21
CA ARG A 122 13.47 0.68 2.32
C ARG A 122 14.88 1.27 2.51
N ARG A 123 15.23 1.61 3.75
CA ARG A 123 16.53 2.21 4.12
C ARG A 123 16.76 3.59 3.49
N GLU A 124 15.69 4.32 3.21
CA GLU A 124 15.71 5.70 2.73
C GLU A 124 15.07 6.64 3.75
N VAL A 125 15.35 7.93 3.63
CA VAL A 125 14.73 8.98 4.42
C VAL A 125 14.05 10.01 3.53
N TYR A 126 12.91 10.52 3.98
CA TYR A 126 12.40 11.79 3.50
C TYR A 126 13.13 12.89 4.23
N TRP A 127 13.63 13.88 3.50
CA TRP A 127 14.45 14.92 4.08
C TRP A 127 14.14 16.30 3.50
N ALA A 128 14.38 17.33 4.31
CA ALA A 128 14.38 18.73 3.91
C ALA A 128 15.35 19.51 4.81
N ARG A 129 15.96 20.56 4.28
CA ARG A 129 16.82 21.48 5.05
C ARG A 129 16.08 22.77 5.34
N TYR A 130 16.24 23.28 6.56
CA TYR A 130 15.62 24.50 7.05
C TYR A 130 16.67 25.47 7.58
N ARG A 131 16.36 26.76 7.48
CA ARG A 131 17.05 27.83 8.17
C ARG A 131 16.02 28.68 8.89
N ASP A 132 16.10 28.74 10.21
CA ASP A 132 15.21 29.56 11.05
C ASP A 132 13.72 29.34 10.72
N GLY A 133 13.33 28.06 10.66
CA GLY A 133 11.96 27.66 10.34
C GLY A 133 11.60 27.63 8.86
N VAL A 134 12.44 28.16 7.97
CA VAL A 134 12.15 28.28 6.54
C VAL A 134 12.86 27.20 5.73
N ARG A 135 12.11 26.45 4.91
CA ARG A 135 12.68 25.41 4.04
C ARG A 135 13.59 26.03 2.98
N VAL A 136 14.85 25.60 2.94
CA VAL A 136 15.87 26.04 1.97
C VAL A 136 16.22 24.96 0.93
N ALA A 137 15.96 23.68 1.21
CA ALA A 137 16.12 22.59 0.25
C ALA A 137 15.13 21.44 0.52
N GLY A 138 14.78 20.70 -0.53
CA GLY A 138 13.77 19.64 -0.48
C GLY A 138 12.32 20.17 -0.50
N PRO A 139 11.33 19.34 -0.12
CA PRO A 139 11.50 17.98 0.40
C PRO A 139 11.94 17.00 -0.69
N ALA A 140 12.75 16.02 -0.32
CA ALA A 140 13.28 14.99 -1.22
C ALA A 140 13.35 13.62 -0.51
N VAL A 141 13.65 12.57 -1.27
CA VAL A 141 13.87 11.20 -0.77
C VAL A 141 15.22 10.70 -1.25
N SER A 142 16.02 10.13 -0.35
CA SER A 142 17.35 9.60 -0.65
C SER A 142 17.74 8.53 0.37
N ALA A 143 18.71 7.68 0.05
CA ALA A 143 19.37 6.90 1.10
C ALA A 143 20.09 7.86 2.06
N PRO A 144 20.17 7.56 3.38
CA PRO A 144 20.79 8.44 4.36
C PRO A 144 22.21 8.90 3.98
N ALA A 145 23.01 8.01 3.38
CA ALA A 145 24.37 8.32 2.96
C ALA A 145 24.46 9.30 1.76
N ASP A 146 23.37 9.45 1.00
CA ASP A 146 23.31 10.30 -0.19
C ASP A 146 22.66 11.67 0.10
N VAL A 147 22.22 11.91 1.34
CA VAL A 147 21.62 13.20 1.72
C VAL A 147 22.73 14.25 1.87
N ASP A 148 22.61 15.33 1.09
CA ASP A 148 23.41 16.54 1.30
C ASP A 148 22.92 17.28 2.55
N VAL A 149 23.65 17.10 3.65
CA VAL A 149 23.38 17.77 4.93
C VAL A 149 23.71 19.27 4.90
N GLY A 150 24.49 19.73 3.92
CA GLY A 150 24.93 21.13 3.80
C GLY A 150 25.59 21.65 5.09
N ASP A 151 25.13 22.80 5.57
CA ASP A 151 25.58 23.44 6.80
C ASP A 151 24.69 23.13 8.02
N ALA A 152 23.87 22.08 7.95
CA ALA A 152 22.98 21.70 9.06
C ALA A 152 23.79 21.45 10.34
N ALA A 153 23.48 22.21 11.39
CA ALA A 153 24.10 22.11 12.70
C ALA A 153 23.34 21.16 13.64
N ALA A 154 22.11 20.79 13.27
CA ALA A 154 21.26 19.89 14.03
C ALA A 154 20.33 19.10 13.10
N VAL A 155 19.73 18.02 13.64
CA VAL A 155 18.76 17.19 12.93
C VAL A 155 17.50 16.98 13.76
N ALA A 156 16.32 17.04 13.14
CA ALA A 156 15.02 16.79 13.75
C ALA A 156 14.25 15.70 12.98
N GLY A 157 13.15 15.24 13.55
CA GLY A 157 12.29 14.20 12.98
C GLY A 157 12.52 12.83 13.60
N SER A 158 12.26 11.76 12.85
CA SER A 158 12.19 10.40 13.39
C SER A 158 13.48 10.02 14.14
N PRO A 159 13.44 9.69 15.45
CA PRO A 159 14.66 9.51 16.26
C PRO A 159 15.64 8.48 15.69
N ALA A 160 15.12 7.34 15.21
CA ALA A 160 15.92 6.28 14.59
C ALA A 160 16.63 6.72 13.30
N HIS A 161 16.06 7.69 12.56
CA HIS A 161 16.60 8.18 11.30
C HIS A 161 17.48 9.42 11.51
N ALA A 162 17.11 10.30 12.45
CA ALA A 162 17.91 11.45 12.87
C ALA A 162 19.30 11.01 13.34
N GLY A 163 19.37 9.90 14.10
CA GLY A 163 20.64 9.33 14.57
C GLY A 163 21.60 8.87 13.47
N LEU A 164 21.16 8.75 12.21
CA LEU A 164 22.02 8.32 11.09
C LEU A 164 22.98 9.42 10.60
N PHE A 165 22.76 10.67 11.01
CA PHE A 165 23.49 11.83 10.48
C PHE A 165 24.62 12.32 11.38
N GLY A 166 24.76 11.78 12.59
CA GLY A 166 25.80 12.20 13.55
C GLY A 166 25.69 13.66 14.02
N LEU A 167 24.55 14.32 13.78
CA LEU A 167 24.25 15.68 14.21
C LEU A 167 23.51 15.68 15.57
N PRO A 168 23.60 16.76 16.35
CA PRO A 168 22.73 16.97 17.52
C PRO A 168 21.26 16.80 17.17
N VAL A 169 20.54 15.95 17.90
CA VAL A 169 19.13 15.66 17.65
C VAL A 169 18.25 16.63 18.42
N ILE A 170 17.36 17.33 17.72
CA ILE A 170 16.30 18.15 18.30
C ILE A 170 15.11 17.23 18.63
N ASP A 171 14.52 17.39 19.82
CA ASP A 171 13.36 16.61 20.28
C ASP A 171 12.06 17.06 19.59
N LEU A 172 11.97 16.77 18.29
CA LEU A 172 10.81 17.02 17.43
C LEU A 172 10.63 15.79 16.52
N ALA A 173 10.08 14.71 17.08
CA ALA A 173 10.03 13.40 16.43
C ALA A 173 9.07 13.31 15.23
N CYS A 174 8.03 14.12 15.21
CA CYS A 174 6.94 14.08 14.23
C CYS A 174 6.23 15.45 14.11
N PRO A 175 5.38 15.67 13.09
CA PRO A 175 4.61 16.90 12.95
C PRO A 175 3.73 17.17 14.17
N THR A 176 3.85 18.37 14.72
CA THR A 176 3.02 18.82 15.86
C THR A 176 1.77 19.55 15.37
N PRO A 177 0.67 19.58 16.14
CA PRO A 177 -0.50 20.39 15.81
C PRO A 177 -0.18 21.87 15.56
N SER A 178 0.61 22.49 16.44
CA SER A 178 1.03 23.88 16.29
C SER A 178 1.94 24.10 15.08
N GLY A 179 2.81 23.13 14.78
CA GLY A 179 3.67 23.13 13.60
C GLY A 179 2.89 23.02 12.30
N LEU A 180 1.84 22.19 12.24
CA LEU A 180 0.94 22.10 11.09
C LEU A 180 0.27 23.45 10.80
N VAL A 181 -0.28 24.11 11.82
CA VAL A 181 -0.87 25.47 11.68
C VAL A 181 0.18 26.49 11.26
N ALA A 182 1.38 26.43 11.84
CA ALA A 182 2.48 27.34 11.49
C ALA A 182 3.04 27.15 10.06
N ALA A 183 2.83 25.97 9.46
CA ALA A 183 3.23 25.69 8.08
C ALA A 183 2.25 26.26 7.03
N VAL A 184 1.06 26.71 7.45
CA VAL A 184 0.13 27.43 6.57
C VAL A 184 0.65 28.84 6.33
N ARG A 185 0.99 29.15 5.08
CA ARG A 185 1.63 30.42 4.69
C ARG A 185 0.66 31.60 4.57
N ASP A 186 -0.57 31.32 4.17
CA ASP A 186 -1.58 32.33 3.88
C ASP A 186 -2.98 31.82 4.25
N TRP A 187 -3.50 32.33 5.36
CA TRP A 187 -4.86 32.04 5.86
C TRP A 187 -5.95 32.85 5.15
N GLY A 188 -5.59 33.94 4.45
CA GLY A 188 -6.54 34.81 3.75
C GLY A 188 -6.90 34.33 2.34
N SER A 189 -6.10 33.44 1.77
CA SER A 189 -6.32 32.84 0.45
C SER A 189 -7.22 31.60 0.47
N GLU A 190 -7.96 31.36 -0.62
CA GLU A 190 -8.68 30.11 -0.81
C GLU A 190 -7.66 28.94 -0.92
N PRO A 191 -7.82 27.86 -0.14
CA PRO A 191 -6.87 26.75 -0.18
C PRO A 191 -6.83 26.06 -1.55
N ALA A 192 -5.61 25.79 -2.03
CA ALA A 192 -5.43 24.94 -3.21
C ALA A 192 -5.91 23.50 -2.94
N PRO A 193 -6.26 22.74 -4.00
CA PRO A 193 -6.60 21.33 -3.85
C PRO A 193 -5.51 20.53 -3.14
N LEU A 194 -5.90 19.57 -2.31
CA LEU A 194 -4.95 18.70 -1.60
C LEU A 194 -4.17 17.83 -2.60
N VAL A 195 -2.88 18.10 -2.76
CA VAL A 195 -1.97 17.30 -3.61
C VAL A 195 -1.02 16.51 -2.72
N PRO A 196 -0.98 15.17 -2.84
CA PRO A 196 -0.08 14.35 -2.04
C PRO A 196 1.37 14.51 -2.52
N LEU A 197 2.31 14.68 -1.60
CA LEU A 197 3.75 14.74 -1.86
C LEU A 197 4.32 13.32 -2.00
N TYR A 198 3.97 12.65 -3.10
CA TYR A 198 4.55 11.36 -3.48
C TYR A 198 5.95 11.55 -4.09
N LEU A 199 6.94 11.80 -3.22
CA LEU A 199 8.34 11.97 -3.64
C LEU A 199 8.99 10.67 -4.11
N ARG A 200 8.32 9.54 -3.84
CA ARG A 200 8.58 8.24 -4.43
C ARG A 200 7.39 7.83 -5.27
N ARG A 201 7.62 7.18 -6.42
CA ARG A 201 6.56 6.43 -7.11
C ARG A 201 6.01 5.37 -6.14
N PRO A 202 4.70 5.38 -5.81
CA PRO A 202 4.11 4.38 -4.92
C PRO A 202 4.33 2.97 -5.47
N ASP A 203 4.70 2.03 -4.61
CA ASP A 203 4.72 0.60 -4.98
C ASP A 203 3.32 0.08 -5.28
N ALA A 204 2.33 0.64 -4.59
CA ALA A 204 0.93 0.53 -4.95
C ALA A 204 0.70 1.33 -6.22
N LYS A 205 0.80 0.68 -7.38
CA LYS A 205 0.23 1.20 -8.63
C LYS A 205 -1.21 1.64 -8.30
N PRO A 206 -1.59 2.91 -8.53
CA PRO A 206 -3.00 3.27 -8.53
C PRO A 206 -3.73 2.23 -9.37
N ARG A 207 -4.87 1.70 -8.89
CA ARG A 207 -5.77 1.00 -9.81
C ARG A 207 -6.04 2.00 -10.92
N ASP A 208 -5.59 1.69 -12.14
CA ASP A 208 -5.97 2.46 -13.32
C ASP A 208 -7.49 2.46 -13.35
N ALA A 209 -8.10 3.57 -12.92
CA ALA A 209 -9.55 3.72 -12.90
C ALA A 209 -10.14 3.73 -14.32
N ALA A 210 -9.27 3.79 -15.35
CA ALA A 210 -9.61 3.79 -16.76
C ALA A 210 -9.24 2.49 -17.51
N ALA A 211 -8.52 1.54 -16.89
CA ALA A 211 -8.26 0.26 -17.54
C ALA A 211 -9.50 -0.64 -17.40
N PRO A 212 -9.96 -1.32 -18.47
CA PRO A 212 -11.09 -2.24 -18.36
C PRO A 212 -10.83 -3.26 -17.23
N PRO A 213 -11.85 -3.67 -16.47
CA PRO A 213 -11.64 -4.63 -15.40
C PRO A 213 -11.17 -5.96 -15.99
N VAL A 214 -10.31 -6.67 -15.25
CA VAL A 214 -9.94 -8.03 -15.63
C VAL A 214 -11.13 -8.94 -15.40
N VAL A 215 -11.63 -9.59 -16.45
CA VAL A 215 -12.75 -10.54 -16.40
C VAL A 215 -12.22 -11.97 -16.38
N VAL A 216 -12.80 -12.83 -15.53
CA VAL A 216 -12.50 -14.26 -15.52
C VAL A 216 -13.63 -14.99 -16.25
N GLY A 217 -13.28 -15.95 -17.10
CA GLY A 217 -14.24 -16.76 -17.85
C GLY A 217 -13.56 -17.96 -18.50
N ALA A 218 -14.24 -18.61 -19.46
CA ALA A 218 -13.71 -19.79 -20.13
C ALA A 218 -12.43 -19.48 -20.94
N LEU A 219 -11.46 -20.39 -20.85
CA LEU A 219 -10.33 -20.44 -21.79
C LEU A 219 -10.78 -21.15 -23.08
N LEU A 220 -10.47 -20.56 -24.23
CA LEU A 220 -10.86 -21.06 -25.54
C LEU A 220 -9.65 -21.66 -26.26
N ASP A 221 -9.87 -22.56 -27.21
CA ASP A 221 -8.78 -23.15 -28.00
C ASP A 221 -7.98 -22.07 -28.77
N SER A 222 -8.64 -20.97 -29.17
CA SER A 222 -7.98 -19.82 -29.79
C SER A 222 -6.97 -19.10 -28.88
N ASP A 223 -6.98 -19.36 -27.57
CA ASP A 223 -5.99 -18.83 -26.62
C ASP A 223 -4.72 -19.65 -26.51
N ALA A 224 -4.70 -20.89 -27.04
CA ALA A 224 -3.62 -21.85 -26.81
C ALA A 224 -2.22 -21.29 -27.16
N ALA A 225 -2.12 -20.51 -28.24
CA ALA A 225 -0.88 -19.84 -28.62
C ALA A 225 -0.43 -18.82 -27.56
N ARG A 226 -1.34 -17.99 -27.07
CA ARG A 226 -1.04 -16.99 -26.05
C ARG A 226 -0.74 -17.62 -24.69
N CYS A 227 -1.39 -18.72 -24.34
CA CYS A 227 -1.04 -19.51 -23.15
C CYS A 227 0.40 -20.02 -23.22
N ALA A 228 0.81 -20.59 -24.36
CA ALA A 228 2.19 -21.09 -24.53
C ALA A 228 3.25 -19.98 -24.50
N GLU A 229 2.92 -18.79 -25.01
CA GLU A 229 3.79 -17.61 -24.86
C GLU A 229 3.99 -17.24 -23.40
N LEU A 230 2.91 -17.22 -22.60
CA LEU A 230 2.97 -16.93 -21.18
C LEU A 230 3.70 -18.03 -20.40
N GLU A 231 3.45 -19.30 -20.72
CA GLU A 231 4.18 -20.44 -20.17
C GLU A 231 5.69 -20.31 -20.39
N THR A 232 6.10 -19.94 -21.61
CA THR A 232 7.53 -19.74 -21.92
C THR A 232 8.13 -18.61 -21.09
N GLN A 233 7.38 -17.54 -20.87
CA GLN A 233 7.84 -16.41 -20.03
C GLN A 233 7.92 -16.76 -18.55
N LEU A 234 6.97 -17.55 -18.04
CA LEU A 234 6.84 -17.88 -16.62
C LEU A 234 7.70 -19.07 -16.22
N PHE A 235 7.85 -20.04 -17.12
CA PHE A 235 8.41 -21.37 -16.86
C PHE A 235 9.41 -21.82 -17.92
N GLY A 236 10.00 -20.91 -18.71
CA GLY A 236 10.88 -21.25 -19.83
C GLY A 236 12.11 -22.12 -19.49
N GLY A 237 12.51 -22.17 -18.22
CA GLY A 237 13.56 -23.09 -17.74
C GLY A 237 13.07 -24.48 -17.33
N ASP A 238 11.80 -24.80 -17.56
CA ASP A 238 11.09 -25.87 -16.87
C ASP A 238 9.93 -26.48 -17.69
N ASP A 239 10.25 -26.93 -18.92
CA ASP A 239 9.32 -27.63 -19.83
C ASP A 239 7.96 -26.94 -20.02
N PRO A 240 7.95 -25.68 -20.49
CA PRO A 240 6.72 -24.90 -20.64
C PRO A 240 5.74 -25.59 -21.61
N TRP A 241 4.45 -25.52 -21.31
CA TRP A 241 3.43 -26.17 -22.14
C TRP A 241 3.39 -25.58 -23.56
N PRO A 242 3.53 -26.40 -24.62
CA PRO A 242 3.36 -25.94 -26.00
C PRO A 242 1.86 -25.70 -26.31
N PRO A 243 1.51 -24.94 -27.37
CA PRO A 243 0.11 -24.68 -27.72
C PRO A 243 -0.74 -25.95 -27.84
N ALA A 244 -0.17 -27.01 -28.45
CA ALA A 244 -0.85 -28.29 -28.62
C ALA A 244 -1.21 -28.98 -27.29
N ALA A 245 -0.52 -28.69 -26.19
CA ALA A 245 -0.90 -29.21 -24.88
C ALA A 245 -2.18 -28.53 -24.35
N PHE A 246 -2.29 -27.20 -24.50
CA PHE A 246 -3.53 -26.48 -24.20
C PHE A 246 -4.68 -26.92 -25.08
N SER A 247 -4.51 -26.99 -26.40
CA SER A 247 -5.57 -27.40 -27.32
C SER A 247 -6.12 -28.79 -27.05
N ARG A 248 -5.30 -29.72 -26.55
CA ARG A 248 -5.77 -31.06 -26.15
C ARG A 248 -6.54 -31.05 -24.83
N ALA A 249 -6.21 -30.15 -23.92
CA ALA A 249 -6.78 -30.12 -22.59
C ALA A 249 -8.07 -29.27 -22.53
N ILE A 250 -8.13 -28.18 -23.30
CA ILE A 250 -9.31 -27.32 -23.39
C ILE A 250 -10.44 -28.11 -24.05
N GLY A 251 -11.59 -28.19 -23.36
CA GLY A 251 -12.77 -28.92 -23.84
C GLY A 251 -12.71 -30.44 -23.64
N ALA A 252 -11.61 -30.99 -23.10
CA ALA A 252 -11.55 -32.41 -22.74
C ALA A 252 -12.51 -32.72 -21.58
N ALA A 253 -13.13 -33.91 -21.61
CA ALA A 253 -14.05 -34.32 -20.55
C ALA A 253 -13.34 -34.36 -19.19
N GLY A 254 -13.97 -33.80 -18.16
CA GLY A 254 -13.39 -33.72 -16.81
C GLY A 254 -12.26 -32.70 -16.65
N HIS A 255 -12.05 -31.82 -17.63
CA HIS A 255 -11.09 -30.73 -17.54
C HIS A 255 -11.83 -29.39 -17.45
N HIS A 256 -11.28 -28.46 -16.69
CA HIS A 256 -11.78 -27.10 -16.58
C HIS A 256 -10.64 -26.10 -16.70
N TYR A 257 -10.75 -25.20 -17.68
CA TYR A 257 -9.71 -24.22 -17.97
C TYR A 257 -10.32 -22.82 -18.05
N VAL A 258 -9.66 -21.90 -17.38
CA VAL A 258 -10.13 -20.54 -17.14
C VAL A 258 -9.14 -19.51 -17.66
N ALA A 259 -9.66 -18.39 -18.12
CA ALA A 259 -8.94 -17.26 -18.67
C ALA A 259 -9.19 -16.01 -17.83
N ALA A 260 -8.16 -15.21 -17.60
CA ALA A 260 -8.27 -13.84 -17.13
C ALA A 260 -7.96 -12.90 -18.29
N ARG A 261 -8.89 -11.99 -18.61
CA ARG A 261 -8.79 -11.07 -19.76
C ARG A 261 -8.85 -9.61 -19.38
N LEU A 262 -8.04 -8.80 -20.05
CA LEU A 262 -8.11 -7.35 -20.06
C LEU A 262 -8.56 -6.91 -21.47
N GLY A 263 -9.84 -6.59 -21.64
CA GLY A 263 -10.44 -6.53 -22.98
C GLY A 263 -10.34 -7.88 -23.67
N ASP A 264 -9.81 -7.93 -24.89
CA ASP A 264 -9.60 -9.19 -25.64
C ASP A 264 -8.29 -9.89 -25.28
N ARG A 265 -7.38 -9.21 -24.56
CA ARG A 265 -6.06 -9.75 -24.25
C ARG A 265 -6.11 -10.73 -23.08
N LEU A 266 -5.62 -11.95 -23.29
CA LEU A 266 -5.35 -12.91 -22.23
C LEU A 266 -4.16 -12.44 -21.37
N VAL A 267 -4.41 -12.28 -20.07
CA VAL A 267 -3.43 -11.83 -19.06
C VAL A 267 -3.22 -12.85 -17.94
N GLY A 268 -3.95 -13.97 -17.95
CA GLY A 268 -3.73 -15.10 -17.06
C GLY A 268 -4.61 -16.28 -17.45
N TYR A 269 -4.25 -17.46 -16.97
CA TYR A 269 -4.93 -18.70 -17.26
C TYR A 269 -4.76 -19.70 -16.10
N GLY A 270 -5.63 -20.68 -16.02
CA GLY A 270 -5.51 -21.79 -15.09
C GLY A 270 -6.22 -23.02 -15.62
N GLY A 271 -5.76 -24.20 -15.20
CA GLY A 271 -6.31 -25.49 -15.62
C GLY A 271 -6.34 -26.50 -14.49
N ILE A 272 -7.46 -27.20 -14.37
CA ILE A 272 -7.64 -28.31 -13.43
C ILE A 272 -8.27 -29.50 -14.15
N ALA A 273 -7.90 -30.72 -13.77
CA ALA A 273 -8.52 -31.93 -14.27
C ALA A 273 -9.01 -32.82 -13.14
N ARG A 274 -10.14 -33.47 -13.38
CA ARG A 274 -10.72 -34.50 -12.53
C ARG A 274 -9.98 -35.82 -12.75
N LEU A 275 -9.52 -36.40 -11.65
CA LEU A 275 -8.91 -37.73 -11.61
C LEU A 275 -9.97 -38.79 -11.31
N GLY A 276 -9.81 -39.97 -11.92
CA GLY A 276 -10.70 -41.11 -11.71
C GLY A 276 -12.03 -41.05 -12.47
N ARG A 277 -12.78 -42.16 -12.43
CA ARG A 277 -14.05 -42.34 -13.15
C ARG A 277 -15.28 -42.39 -12.24
N THR A 278 -15.09 -42.65 -10.94
CA THR A 278 -16.15 -42.81 -9.95
C THR A 278 -15.86 -41.96 -8.70
N PRO A 279 -16.88 -41.38 -8.04
CA PRO A 279 -16.70 -40.64 -6.79
C PRO A 279 -16.13 -41.50 -5.64
N PRO A 280 -15.48 -40.89 -4.62
CA PRO A 280 -15.17 -39.46 -4.53
C PRO A 280 -14.10 -39.07 -5.56
N PHE A 281 -14.29 -37.90 -6.19
CA PHE A 281 -13.36 -37.41 -7.21
C PHE A 281 -12.21 -36.65 -6.57
N GLU A 282 -11.01 -36.91 -7.07
CA GLU A 282 -9.83 -36.08 -6.83
C GLU A 282 -9.60 -35.18 -8.03
N PHE A 283 -8.87 -34.08 -7.83
CA PHE A 283 -8.58 -33.11 -8.87
C PHE A 283 -7.12 -32.68 -8.81
N GLU A 284 -6.54 -32.36 -9.96
CA GLU A 284 -5.15 -31.90 -10.07
C GLU A 284 -5.10 -30.57 -10.83
N VAL A 285 -4.54 -29.55 -10.20
CA VAL A 285 -4.26 -28.27 -10.88
C VAL A 285 -3.01 -28.46 -11.73
N HIS A 286 -3.18 -28.48 -13.05
CA HIS A 286 -2.08 -28.72 -13.99
C HIS A 286 -1.19 -27.50 -14.19
N THR A 287 -1.82 -26.33 -14.33
CA THR A 287 -1.10 -25.08 -14.57
C THR A 287 -1.92 -23.89 -14.09
N LEU A 288 -1.22 -22.84 -13.63
CA LEU A 288 -1.80 -21.57 -13.22
C LEU A 288 -0.77 -20.48 -13.46
N GLY A 289 -1.07 -19.57 -14.39
CA GLY A 289 -0.14 -18.53 -14.82
C GLY A 289 -0.81 -17.16 -14.91
N VAL A 290 -0.06 -16.11 -14.55
CA VAL A 290 -0.48 -14.71 -14.71
C VAL A 290 0.67 -13.94 -15.36
N ASP A 291 0.36 -13.20 -16.42
CA ASP A 291 1.31 -12.32 -17.12
C ASP A 291 2.08 -11.46 -16.11
N PRO A 292 3.43 -11.46 -16.12
CA PRO A 292 4.25 -10.74 -15.13
C PRO A 292 3.87 -9.26 -14.97
N ALA A 293 3.42 -8.59 -16.04
CA ALA A 293 2.98 -7.20 -15.98
C ALA A 293 1.67 -6.99 -15.16
N HIS A 294 0.93 -8.06 -14.92
CA HIS A 294 -0.38 -8.10 -14.29
C HIS A 294 -0.40 -8.86 -12.95
N GLN A 295 0.74 -9.39 -12.49
CA GLN A 295 0.89 -10.01 -11.18
C GLN A 295 0.72 -9.01 -10.03
N GLY A 296 0.48 -9.53 -8.81
CA GLY A 296 0.25 -8.71 -7.61
C GLY A 296 -1.13 -8.02 -7.55
N ARG A 297 -2.02 -8.30 -8.50
CA ARG A 297 -3.36 -7.69 -8.60
C ARG A 297 -4.52 -8.62 -8.21
N GLY A 298 -4.22 -9.75 -7.58
CA GLY A 298 -5.22 -10.74 -7.15
C GLY A 298 -5.80 -11.62 -8.27
N ILE A 299 -5.29 -11.54 -9.51
CA ILE A 299 -5.77 -12.33 -10.65
C ILE A 299 -5.60 -13.83 -10.41
N GLY A 300 -4.42 -14.27 -9.96
CA GLY A 300 -4.16 -15.69 -9.67
C GLY A 300 -5.10 -16.27 -8.61
N ARG A 301 -5.46 -15.48 -7.58
CA ARG A 301 -6.44 -15.88 -6.57
C ARG A 301 -7.84 -16.08 -7.16
N ARG A 302 -8.26 -15.21 -8.08
CA ARG A 302 -9.57 -15.33 -8.76
C ARG A 302 -9.62 -16.53 -9.70
N LEU A 303 -8.55 -16.77 -10.46
CA LEU A 303 -8.44 -17.96 -11.32
C LEU A 303 -8.48 -19.24 -10.48
N LEU A 304 -7.69 -19.31 -9.39
CA LEU A 304 -7.68 -20.46 -8.49
C LEU A 304 -9.04 -20.68 -7.83
N ALA A 305 -9.74 -19.62 -7.41
CA ALA A 305 -11.09 -19.75 -6.85
C ALA A 305 -12.05 -20.45 -7.84
N ASP A 306 -12.04 -20.04 -9.11
CA ASP A 306 -12.87 -20.66 -10.15
C ASP A 306 -12.52 -22.15 -10.37
N LEU A 307 -11.21 -22.50 -10.36
CA LEU A 307 -10.77 -23.90 -10.43
C LEU A 307 -11.26 -24.72 -9.22
N LEU A 308 -11.22 -24.14 -8.01
CA LEU A 308 -11.67 -24.81 -6.80
C LEU A 308 -13.19 -24.94 -6.72
N ASP A 309 -13.94 -23.99 -7.30
CA ASP A 309 -15.40 -24.07 -7.42
C ASP A 309 -15.80 -25.20 -8.40
N TYR A 310 -15.03 -25.42 -9.47
CA TYR A 310 -15.22 -26.58 -10.35
C TYR A 310 -14.95 -27.92 -9.63
N ALA A 311 -13.95 -27.93 -8.74
CA ALA A 311 -13.57 -29.11 -7.96
C ALA A 311 -14.33 -29.23 -6.62
N ASP A 312 -15.46 -28.53 -6.47
CA ASP A 312 -16.19 -28.51 -5.22
C ASP A 312 -16.58 -29.92 -4.74
N GLY A 313 -16.45 -30.15 -3.44
CA GLY A 313 -16.62 -31.47 -2.81
C GLY A 313 -15.51 -32.49 -3.09
N GLY A 314 -14.47 -32.13 -3.85
CA GLY A 314 -13.32 -33.00 -4.14
C GLY A 314 -12.04 -32.63 -3.40
N VAL A 315 -11.12 -33.58 -3.32
CA VAL A 315 -9.74 -33.33 -2.86
C VAL A 315 -8.95 -32.76 -4.03
N VAL A 316 -8.21 -31.67 -3.81
CA VAL A 316 -7.42 -31.00 -4.86
C VAL A 316 -5.93 -31.12 -4.57
N HIS A 317 -5.17 -31.49 -5.59
CA HIS A 317 -3.72 -31.66 -5.57
C HIS A 317 -3.05 -30.66 -6.51
N LEU A 318 -1.83 -30.27 -6.16
CA LEU A 318 -0.93 -29.53 -7.05
C LEU A 318 0.53 -29.75 -6.66
N GLU A 319 1.41 -29.50 -7.61
CA GLU A 319 2.84 -29.35 -7.39
C GLU A 319 3.30 -27.91 -7.61
N VAL A 320 4.18 -27.43 -6.73
CA VAL A 320 4.76 -26.09 -6.83
C VAL A 320 6.23 -26.11 -6.47
N ARG A 321 7.05 -25.36 -7.21
CA ARG A 321 8.47 -25.16 -6.88
C ARG A 321 8.66 -24.66 -5.45
N THR A 322 9.63 -25.23 -4.75
CA THR A 322 9.92 -24.87 -3.34
C THR A 322 10.38 -23.42 -3.16
N ASP A 323 10.95 -22.80 -4.21
CA ASP A 323 11.38 -21.40 -4.23
C ASP A 323 10.27 -20.42 -4.67
N ASN A 324 9.10 -20.90 -5.08
CA ASN A 324 7.97 -20.06 -5.49
C ASN A 324 7.13 -19.61 -4.29
N THR A 325 7.74 -18.81 -3.42
CA THR A 325 7.14 -18.30 -2.17
C THR A 325 5.79 -17.60 -2.37
N ALA A 326 5.61 -16.89 -3.49
CA ALA A 326 4.36 -16.21 -3.83
C ALA A 326 3.20 -17.19 -4.10
N ALA A 327 3.43 -18.22 -4.91
CA ALA A 327 2.42 -19.24 -5.19
C ALA A 327 2.13 -20.08 -3.94
N ILE A 328 3.16 -20.47 -3.19
CA ILE A 328 3.00 -21.21 -1.92
C ILE A 328 2.13 -20.43 -0.93
N GLY A 329 2.35 -19.12 -0.78
CA GLY A 329 1.53 -18.26 0.05
C GLY A 329 0.07 -18.24 -0.41
N LEU A 330 -0.16 -18.09 -1.72
CA LEU A 330 -1.51 -18.13 -2.31
C LEU A 330 -2.23 -19.47 -2.02
N TYR A 331 -1.54 -20.60 -2.20
CA TYR A 331 -2.15 -21.92 -1.98
C TYR A 331 -2.48 -22.16 -0.49
N ARG A 332 -1.57 -21.77 0.42
CA ARG A 332 -1.81 -21.86 1.87
C ARG A 332 -3.00 -21.01 2.31
N ASP A 333 -3.13 -19.80 1.78
CA ASP A 333 -4.26 -18.89 2.09
C ASP A 333 -5.64 -19.49 1.77
N VAL A 334 -5.72 -20.40 0.79
CA VAL A 334 -6.98 -21.02 0.38
C VAL A 334 -7.14 -22.46 0.89
N GLY A 335 -6.27 -22.89 1.82
CA GLY A 335 -6.38 -24.14 2.57
C GLY A 335 -5.59 -25.32 2.03
N PHE A 336 -4.63 -25.11 1.12
CA PHE A 336 -3.68 -26.17 0.77
C PHE A 336 -2.64 -26.35 1.86
N VAL A 337 -2.33 -27.61 2.16
CA VAL A 337 -1.24 -28.03 3.05
C VAL A 337 -0.19 -28.79 2.26
N GLU A 338 1.07 -28.68 2.68
CA GLU A 338 2.17 -29.47 2.12
C GLU A 338 2.07 -30.92 2.64
N THR A 339 2.12 -31.89 1.72
CA THR A 339 2.04 -33.32 2.04
C THR A 339 3.36 -34.06 1.76
N GLY A 340 4.28 -33.44 1.03
CA GLY A 340 5.58 -34.01 0.73
C GLY A 340 6.43 -33.15 -0.21
N VAL A 341 7.63 -33.64 -0.51
CA VAL A 341 8.59 -32.99 -1.40
C VAL A 341 9.07 -33.98 -2.46
N ARG A 342 8.97 -33.59 -3.74
CA ARG A 342 9.58 -34.31 -4.86
C ARG A 342 10.92 -33.68 -5.19
N LYS A 343 12.00 -34.43 -4.93
CA LYS A 343 13.37 -33.96 -5.20
C LYS A 343 13.65 -33.93 -6.69
N ARG A 344 14.28 -32.85 -7.19
CA ARG A 344 14.69 -32.66 -8.60
C ARG A 344 13.55 -32.96 -9.57
N TYR A 345 12.35 -32.52 -9.23
CA TYR A 345 11.13 -32.77 -10.01
C TYR A 345 11.15 -31.98 -11.32
N TYR A 346 11.63 -30.74 -11.25
CA TYR A 346 11.69 -29.81 -12.37
C TYR A 346 12.97 -30.00 -13.18
N ARG A 347 12.95 -29.69 -14.50
CA ARG A 347 14.07 -30.01 -15.41
C ARG A 347 15.37 -29.27 -15.06
N ASN A 348 15.25 -28.10 -14.43
CA ASN A 348 16.37 -27.33 -13.92
C ASN A 348 16.96 -27.89 -12.60
N GLY A 349 16.43 -29.00 -12.09
CA GLY A 349 16.87 -29.64 -10.86
C GLY A 349 16.19 -29.13 -9.59
N ALA A 350 15.24 -28.21 -9.68
CA ALA A 350 14.50 -27.71 -8.53
C ALA A 350 13.55 -28.77 -7.93
N ASP A 351 13.33 -28.66 -6.62
CA ASP A 351 12.40 -29.49 -5.87
C ASP A 351 10.97 -28.94 -5.99
N ALA A 352 9.97 -29.82 -5.85
CA ALA A 352 8.56 -29.44 -5.80
C ALA A 352 7.93 -29.83 -4.47
N TYR A 353 7.17 -28.91 -3.86
CA TYR A 353 6.21 -29.27 -2.83
C TYR A 353 4.99 -29.91 -3.50
N MET A 354 4.59 -31.06 -2.97
CA MET A 354 3.25 -31.61 -3.19
C MET A 354 2.32 -30.95 -2.19
N MET A 355 1.26 -30.32 -2.68
CA MET A 355 0.26 -29.70 -1.85
C MET A 355 -1.12 -30.32 -2.08
N ARG A 356 -1.91 -30.41 -1.00
CA ARG A 356 -3.24 -31.01 -0.99
C ARG A 356 -4.21 -30.10 -0.25
N ARG A 357 -5.43 -30.00 -0.76
CA ARG A 357 -6.57 -29.35 -0.10
C ARG A 357 -7.70 -30.37 0.01
N GLU A 358 -8.17 -30.60 1.23
CA GLU A 358 -9.33 -31.47 1.49
C GLU A 358 -10.62 -30.85 0.93
N ALA A 359 -11.61 -31.68 0.67
CA ALA A 359 -12.96 -31.22 0.35
C ALA A 359 -13.50 -30.34 1.49
N ARG A 360 -14.18 -29.24 1.16
CA ARG A 360 -14.88 -28.44 2.18
C ARG A 360 -16.02 -29.29 2.76
N SER A 361 -16.09 -29.34 4.09
CA SER A 361 -17.15 -30.02 4.85
C SER A 361 -18.48 -29.28 4.77
#